data_AF-A0A2H3AWC6-F1
#
_entry.id   AF-A0A2H3AWC6-F1
#
_cell.length_a   1.000
_cell.length_b   1.000
_cell.length_c   1.000
_cell.angle_alpha   90.00
_cell.angle_beta   90.00
_cell.angle_gamma   90.00
#
_symmetry.space_group_name_H-M   'P 1'
#
loop_
_entity.id
_entity.type
_entity.pdbx_description
1 polymer ?
#
loop_
_entity_poly.entity_id
_entity_poly.type
_entity_poly.pdbx_seq_one_letter_code
_entity_poly.pdbx_strand_id
1 'polypeptide(L)'
;MTTYLDLKPGAEAAKQIIKLFDRAKERLGRYLEELPSEKGGWGTMDGPAGMQLADGVCGNISMTGGAVHLYRLVVGILSRLLKTYSTFRLYTRTPCLSIYDNVVHTRHGDIHTKHVHTANGWTSHLLALMREKIVPMLWTYDSTARRNRLG
;
A
#
# COMPACT_ATOMS: atom_id res chain seq x y z
N MET A 1 -7.14 -2.38 -5.89
CA MET A 1 -7.95 -2.17 -7.10
C MET A 1 -9.36 -2.59 -6.74
N THR A 2 -10.17 -1.63 -6.29
CA THR A 2 -11.55 -1.89 -5.83
C THR A 2 -12.47 -1.43 -6.95
N THR A 3 -13.00 -2.37 -7.72
CA THR A 3 -13.99 -2.10 -8.77
C THR A 3 -15.33 -1.78 -8.12
N TYR A 4 -15.71 -0.51 -8.09
CA TYR A 4 -17.09 -0.09 -7.82
C TYR A 4 -17.89 -0.27 -9.11
N LEU A 5 -18.80 -1.25 -9.12
CA LEU A 5 -19.84 -1.36 -10.14
C LEU A 5 -21.06 -0.63 -9.60
N ASP A 6 -21.36 0.54 -10.18
CA ASP A 6 -22.62 1.26 -9.96
C ASP A 6 -23.79 0.41 -10.48
N LEU A 7 -24.34 -0.44 -9.60
CA LEU A 7 -25.54 -1.23 -9.85
C LEU A 7 -26.75 -0.49 -9.27
N LYS A 8 -27.71 -0.12 -10.13
CA LYS A 8 -28.99 0.47 -9.70
C LYS A 8 -29.70 -0.45 -8.69
N PRO A 9 -30.38 0.11 -7.67
CA PRO A 9 -30.97 -0.67 -6.60
C PRO A 9 -32.20 -1.42 -7.12
N GLY A 10 -32.05 -2.74 -7.29
CA GLY A 10 -33.12 -3.64 -7.67
C GLY A 10 -32.82 -5.06 -7.20
N ALA A 11 -33.87 -5.84 -6.91
CA ALA A 11 -33.77 -7.21 -6.39
C ALA A 11 -32.91 -8.13 -7.27
N GLU A 12 -32.82 -7.85 -8.57
CA GLU A 12 -32.00 -8.61 -9.51
C GLU A 12 -30.49 -8.32 -9.38
N ALA A 13 -30.12 -7.06 -9.15
CA ALA A 13 -28.74 -6.69 -8.88
C ALA A 13 -28.24 -7.33 -7.57
N ALA A 14 -29.10 -7.36 -6.55
CA ALA A 14 -28.79 -8.01 -5.28
C ALA A 14 -28.52 -9.52 -5.45
N LYS A 15 -29.34 -10.23 -6.24
CA LYS A 15 -29.12 -11.66 -6.55
C LYS A 15 -27.80 -11.90 -7.29
N GLN A 16 -27.44 -11.03 -8.23
CA GLN A 16 -26.18 -11.15 -8.96
C GLN A 16 -24.97 -10.93 -8.05
N ILE A 17 -25.05 -9.97 -7.13
CA ILE A 17 -24.00 -9.70 -6.14
C ILE A 17 -23.80 -10.90 -5.20
N ILE A 18 -24.89 -11.48 -4.67
CA ILE A 18 -24.83 -12.68 -3.82
C ILE A 18 -24.18 -13.85 -4.57
N LYS A 19 -24.63 -14.10 -5.81
CA LYS A 19 -24.06 -15.17 -6.65
C LYS A 19 -22.56 -14.97 -6.92
N LEU A 20 -22.12 -13.72 -7.11
CA LEU A 20 -20.71 -13.40 -7.30
C LEU A 20 -19.91 -13.69 -6.02
N PHE A 21 -20.45 -13.34 -4.85
CA PHE A 21 -19.82 -13.58 -3.55
C PHE A 21 -19.69 -15.07 -3.24
N ASP A 22 -20.72 -15.87 -3.48
CA ASP A 22 -20.67 -17.33 -3.31
C ASP A 22 -19.60 -17.98 -4.21
N ARG A 23 -19.50 -17.52 -5.46
CA ARG A 23 -18.44 -17.98 -6.37
C ARG A 23 -17.04 -17.58 -5.89
N ALA A 24 -16.91 -16.42 -5.24
CA ALA A 24 -15.64 -15.99 -4.66
C ALA A 24 -15.25 -16.88 -3.46
N LYS A 25 -16.21 -17.25 -2.60
CA LYS A 25 -15.99 -18.21 -1.50
C LYS A 25 -15.54 -19.59 -2.03
N GLU A 26 -16.16 -20.08 -3.10
CA GLU A 26 -15.78 -21.35 -3.73
C GLU A 26 -14.35 -21.31 -4.28
N ARG A 27 -13.97 -20.22 -4.95
CA ARG A 27 -12.59 -20.04 -5.46
C ARG A 27 -11.58 -19.95 -4.34
N LEU A 28 -11.93 -19.27 -3.23
CA LEU A 28 -11.08 -19.23 -2.05
C LEU A 28 -10.91 -20.63 -1.44
N GLY A 29 -11.99 -21.43 -1.37
CA GLY A 29 -11.94 -22.81 -0.91
C GLY A 29 -10.91 -23.63 -1.69
N ARG A 30 -10.98 -23.59 -3.04
CA ARG A 30 -10.01 -24.28 -3.91
C ARG A 30 -8.58 -23.78 -3.72
N TYR A 31 -8.38 -22.48 -3.63
CA TYR A 31 -7.07 -21.90 -3.35
C TYR A 31 -6.49 -22.41 -2.02
N LEU A 32 -7.29 -22.50 -0.97
CA LEU A 32 -6.87 -22.97 0.34
C LEU A 32 -6.65 -24.50 0.40
N GLU A 33 -7.28 -25.26 -0.49
CA GLU A 33 -6.98 -26.68 -0.70
C GLU A 33 -5.62 -26.86 -1.36
N GLU A 34 -5.31 -26.06 -2.38
CA GLU A 34 -4.02 -26.06 -3.07
C GLU A 34 -2.87 -25.53 -2.19
N LEU A 35 -3.17 -24.59 -1.27
CA LEU A 35 -2.21 -23.98 -0.35
C LEU A 35 -2.65 -24.06 1.12
N PRO A 36 -2.47 -25.23 1.77
CA PRO A 36 -2.91 -25.44 3.15
C PRO A 36 -2.25 -24.52 4.18
N SER A 37 -1.04 -24.01 3.90
CA SER A 37 -0.32 -23.07 4.78
C SER A 37 -1.07 -21.76 4.99
N GLU A 38 -1.91 -21.37 4.04
CA GLU A 38 -2.65 -20.11 4.07
C GLU A 38 -3.98 -20.23 4.83
N LYS A 39 -4.48 -21.44 5.14
CA LYS A 39 -5.82 -21.66 5.73
C LYS A 39 -6.10 -20.83 6.99
N GLY A 40 -5.10 -20.62 7.85
CA GLY A 40 -5.24 -19.85 9.08
C GLY A 40 -5.34 -18.33 8.90
N GLY A 41 -5.01 -17.83 7.70
CA GLY A 41 -4.95 -16.41 7.41
C GLY A 41 -6.22 -15.82 6.80
N TRP A 42 -7.22 -16.63 6.45
CA TRP A 42 -8.40 -16.19 5.71
C TRP A 42 -9.70 -16.41 6.49
N GLY A 43 -10.64 -15.49 6.33
CA GLY A 43 -11.97 -15.56 6.91
C GLY A 43 -13.05 -15.16 5.92
N THR A 44 -14.24 -15.71 6.08
CA THR A 44 -15.42 -15.34 5.30
C THR A 44 -16.56 -15.05 6.24
N MET A 45 -17.27 -13.94 6.03
CA MET A 45 -18.43 -13.55 6.80
C MET A 45 -19.57 -13.16 5.86
N ASP A 46 -20.73 -13.78 6.03
CA ASP A 46 -21.94 -13.43 5.30
C ASP A 46 -22.65 -12.26 5.99
N GLY A 47 -23.17 -11.32 5.19
CA GLY A 47 -23.90 -10.15 5.66
C GLY A 47 -23.05 -9.10 6.40
N PRO A 48 -23.67 -7.98 6.80
CA PRO A 48 -22.97 -6.86 7.45
C PRO A 48 -22.84 -6.99 8.99
N ALA A 49 -23.29 -8.10 9.57
CA ALA A 49 -23.39 -8.24 11.02
C ALA A 49 -22.02 -8.07 11.71
N GLY A 50 -21.90 -7.05 12.57
CA GLY A 50 -20.67 -6.77 13.32
C GLY A 50 -19.63 -5.90 12.58
N MET A 51 -19.94 -5.39 11.38
CA MET A 51 -19.05 -4.51 10.62
C MET A 51 -19.72 -3.17 10.28
N GLN A 52 -18.94 -2.09 10.23
CA GLN A 52 -19.40 -0.77 9.76
C GLN A 52 -19.29 -0.71 8.22
N LEU A 53 -20.12 -1.50 7.54
CA LEU A 53 -20.16 -1.56 6.08
C LEU A 53 -21.29 -0.67 5.53
N ALA A 54 -21.15 -0.24 4.28
CA ALA A 54 -22.22 0.45 3.57
C ALA A 54 -23.41 -0.48 3.33
N ASP A 55 -24.60 0.12 3.16
CA ASP A 55 -25.80 -0.60 2.77
C ASP A 55 -25.59 -1.32 1.41
N GLY A 56 -26.11 -2.54 1.29
CA GLY A 56 -25.99 -3.34 0.07
C GLY A 56 -24.77 -4.27 0.01
N VAL A 57 -23.98 -4.37 1.09
CA VAL A 57 -22.90 -5.37 1.18
C VAL A 57 -23.46 -6.75 1.56
N CYS A 58 -23.12 -7.77 0.77
CA CYS A 58 -23.56 -9.16 0.97
C CYS A 58 -22.64 -9.98 1.89
N GLY A 59 -21.44 -9.49 2.18
CA GLY A 59 -20.45 -10.16 3.04
C GLY A 59 -19.04 -9.65 2.79
N ASN A 60 -18.06 -10.27 3.46
CA ASN A 60 -16.64 -9.94 3.36
C ASN A 60 -15.78 -11.21 3.32
N ILE A 61 -14.70 -11.16 2.53
CA ILE A 61 -13.58 -12.10 2.61
C ILE A 61 -12.42 -11.33 3.23
N SER A 62 -12.05 -11.70 4.46
CA SER A 62 -10.95 -11.09 5.18
C SER A 62 -9.70 -11.95 5.09
N MET A 63 -8.55 -11.28 5.20
CA MET A 63 -7.30 -11.95 5.52
C MET A 63 -6.64 -11.24 6.70
N THR A 64 -5.71 -11.92 7.36
CA THR A 64 -4.84 -11.30 8.36
C THR A 64 -3.99 -10.23 7.68
N GLY A 65 -4.39 -8.97 7.83
CA GLY A 65 -3.61 -7.82 7.40
C GLY A 65 -2.46 -7.54 8.39
N GLY A 66 -1.28 -7.23 7.88
CA GLY A 66 -0.17 -6.74 8.68
C GLY A 66 -0.22 -5.21 8.78
N ALA A 67 -0.18 -4.68 10.01
CA ALA A 67 0.11 -3.27 10.23
C ALA A 67 1.60 -3.10 10.53
N VAL A 68 2.28 -2.25 9.77
CA VAL A 68 3.69 -1.94 10.00
C VAL A 68 3.84 -0.47 10.36
N HIS A 69 4.58 -0.21 11.44
CA HIS A 69 4.99 1.15 11.78
C HIS A 69 6.10 1.60 10.82
N LEU A 70 5.73 2.21 9.68
CA LEU A 70 6.62 2.56 8.57
C LEU A 70 7.91 3.26 9.03
N TYR A 71 7.80 4.23 9.94
CA TYR A 71 8.98 4.92 10.48
C TYR A 71 9.96 3.97 11.20
N ARG A 72 9.47 3.04 12.04
CA ARG A 72 10.31 2.08 12.76
C ARG A 72 10.95 1.08 11.80
N LEU A 73 10.21 0.67 10.75
CA LEU A 73 10.75 -0.18 9.70
C LEU A 73 11.93 0.51 8.99
N VAL A 74 11.71 1.72 8.47
CA VAL A 74 12.72 2.47 7.70
C VAL A 74 13.95 2.76 8.56
N VAL A 75 13.76 3.30 9.77
CA VAL A 75 14.87 3.59 10.69
C VAL A 75 15.59 2.31 11.09
N GLY A 76 14.88 1.20 11.31
CA GLY A 76 15.47 -0.10 11.61
C GLY A 76 16.37 -0.60 10.49
N ILE A 77 15.92 -0.52 9.23
CA ILE A 77 16.71 -0.91 8.05
C ILE A 77 17.95 -0.01 7.93
N LEU A 78 17.78 1.32 7.97
CA LEU A 78 18.89 2.27 7.84
C LEU A 78 19.94 2.09 8.95
N SER A 79 19.49 1.86 10.19
CA SER A 79 20.38 1.60 11.33
C SER A 79 21.24 0.35 11.12
N ARG A 80 20.66 -0.71 10.55
CA ARG A 80 21.40 -1.93 10.21
C ARG A 80 22.40 -1.68 9.08
N LEU A 81 21.98 -1.01 8.00
CA LEU A 81 22.88 -0.70 6.86
C LEU A 81 24.11 0.11 7.30
N LEU A 82 23.91 1.13 8.13
CA LEU A 82 25.01 1.95 8.66
C LEU A 82 25.95 1.18 9.59
N LYS A 83 25.45 0.19 10.33
CA LYS A 83 26.28 -0.66 11.21
C LYS A 83 27.03 -1.74 10.43
N THR A 84 26.40 -2.33 9.43
CA THR A 84 26.94 -3.46 8.67
C THR A 84 27.95 -3.02 7.62
N TYR A 85 27.73 -1.89 6.95
CA TYR A 85 28.53 -1.45 5.82
C TYR A 85 29.22 -0.12 6.11
N SER A 86 30.54 -0.14 6.31
CA SER A 86 31.35 1.08 6.52
C SER A 86 31.38 2.01 5.30
N THR A 87 31.12 1.46 4.11
CA THR A 87 31.02 2.20 2.84
C THR A 87 29.65 2.84 2.63
N PHE A 88 28.63 2.43 3.39
CA PHE A 88 27.30 3.00 3.27
C PHE A 88 27.26 4.38 3.95
N ARG A 89 26.93 5.41 3.18
CA ARG A 89 26.81 6.78 3.66
C ARG A 89 25.36 7.24 3.51
N LEU A 90 24.82 7.82 4.58
CA LEU A 90 23.50 8.46 4.56
C LEU A 90 23.69 9.98 4.65
N TYR A 91 23.36 10.67 3.57
CA TYR A 91 23.35 12.13 3.53
C TYR A 91 21.93 12.62 3.79
N THR A 92 21.73 13.30 4.92
CA THR A 92 20.46 13.96 5.25
C THR A 92 20.59 15.45 4.98
N ARG A 93 19.48 16.14 4.68
CA ARG A 93 19.47 17.58 4.36
C ARG A 93 20.35 17.96 3.14
N THR A 94 20.69 17.00 2.30
CA THR A 94 21.40 17.20 1.03
C THR A 94 20.45 16.93 -0.14
N PRO A 95 19.58 17.89 -0.52
CA PRO A 95 18.67 17.70 -1.64
C PRO A 95 19.44 17.55 -2.95
N CYS A 96 19.03 16.59 -3.78
CA CYS A 96 19.43 16.50 -5.17
C CYS A 96 18.70 17.59 -5.97
N LEU A 97 19.45 18.38 -6.73
CA LEU A 97 18.93 19.48 -7.54
C LEU A 97 18.68 19.04 -8.99
N SER A 98 19.57 18.21 -9.53
CA SER A 98 19.45 17.62 -10.87
C SER A 98 20.35 16.39 -11.00
N ILE A 99 20.06 15.58 -12.03
CA ILE A 99 20.83 14.38 -12.36
C ILE A 99 21.15 14.43 -13.85
N TYR A 100 22.43 14.35 -14.20
CA TYR A 100 22.89 14.30 -15.59
C TYR A 100 24.04 13.29 -15.71
N ASP A 101 23.94 12.36 -16.66
CA ASP A 101 25.00 11.38 -16.97
C ASP A 101 25.65 10.71 -15.74
N ASN A 102 24.81 10.19 -14.83
CA ASN A 102 25.20 9.59 -13.56
C ASN A 102 25.93 10.51 -12.57
N VAL A 103 25.87 11.82 -12.78
CA VAL A 103 26.29 12.86 -11.84
C VAL A 103 25.06 13.41 -11.12
N VAL A 104 25.11 13.41 -9.80
CA VAL A 104 24.07 13.97 -8.93
C VAL A 104 24.54 15.32 -8.42
N HIS A 105 23.89 16.39 -8.87
CA HIS A 105 24.18 17.74 -8.41
C HIS A 105 23.46 18.02 -7.09
N THR A 106 24.21 18.45 -6.08
CA THR A 106 23.68 18.82 -4.78
C THR A 106 24.15 20.21 -4.37
N ARG A 107 23.54 20.80 -3.34
CA ARG A 107 23.99 22.08 -2.77
C ARG A 107 25.40 22.03 -2.16
N HIS A 108 25.89 20.83 -1.87
CA HIS A 108 27.18 20.62 -1.22
C HIS A 108 28.26 20.08 -2.17
N GLY A 109 27.97 20.09 -3.48
CA GLY A 109 28.86 19.58 -4.51
C GLY A 109 28.26 18.41 -5.30
N ASP A 110 29.05 17.94 -6.25
CA ASP A 110 28.64 16.91 -7.21
C ASP A 110 29.07 15.52 -6.75
N ILE A 111 28.20 14.54 -6.97
CA ILE A 111 28.46 13.13 -6.65
C ILE A 111 28.46 12.33 -7.93
N HIS A 112 29.62 11.78 -8.29
CA HIS A 112 29.77 10.88 -9.42
C HIS A 112 29.48 9.44 -8.98
N THR A 113 28.57 8.77 -9.69
CA THR A 113 28.24 7.37 -9.43
C THR A 113 28.12 6.61 -10.74
N LYS A 114 28.08 5.28 -10.68
CA LYS A 114 27.79 4.42 -11.83
C LYS A 114 26.28 4.28 -12.07
N HIS A 115 25.50 4.35 -11.00
CA HIS A 115 24.05 4.15 -11.03
C HIS A 115 23.37 5.10 -10.05
N VAL A 116 22.24 5.67 -10.49
CA VAL A 116 21.37 6.54 -9.67
C VAL A 116 19.99 5.91 -9.60
N HIS A 117 19.47 5.75 -8.38
CA HIS A 117 18.11 5.26 -8.15
C HIS A 117 17.23 6.39 -7.62
N THR A 118 16.15 6.68 -8.35
CA THR A 118 15.11 7.64 -7.97
C THR A 118 13.78 6.91 -7.88
N ALA A 119 13.24 6.73 -6.68
CA ALA A 119 12.09 5.87 -6.43
C ALA A 119 10.94 6.54 -5.65
N ASN A 120 10.93 7.88 -5.57
CA ASN A 120 9.89 8.61 -4.85
C ASN A 120 9.07 9.52 -5.78
N GLY A 121 8.07 10.21 -5.21
CA GLY A 121 7.21 11.12 -5.97
C GLY A 121 7.94 12.31 -6.61
N TRP A 122 9.16 12.63 -6.18
CA TRP A 122 9.99 13.70 -6.77
C TRP A 122 10.76 13.25 -8.01
N THR A 123 10.72 11.95 -8.35
CA THR A 123 11.46 11.39 -9.49
C THR A 123 11.11 12.09 -10.81
N SER A 124 9.85 12.45 -11.03
CA SER A 124 9.40 13.19 -12.20
C SER A 124 10.01 14.60 -12.32
N HIS A 125 10.34 15.23 -11.20
CA HIS A 125 11.01 16.53 -11.19
C HIS A 125 12.50 16.42 -11.53
N LEU A 126 13.15 15.33 -11.10
CA LEU A 126 14.57 15.09 -11.34
C LEU A 126 14.85 14.53 -12.74
N LEU A 127 13.96 13.67 -13.26
CA LEU A 127 14.10 12.99 -14.53
C LEU A 127 13.00 13.42 -15.49
N ALA A 128 13.34 14.21 -16.51
CA ALA A 128 12.39 14.75 -17.48
C ALA A 128 11.53 13.67 -18.16
N LEU A 129 12.12 12.50 -18.45
CA LEU A 129 11.44 11.35 -19.07
C LEU A 129 10.35 10.71 -18.18
N MET A 130 10.30 11.05 -16.89
CA MET A 130 9.36 10.49 -15.92
C MET A 130 8.21 11.44 -15.56
N ARG A 131 8.18 12.66 -16.12
CA ARG A 131 7.20 13.71 -15.77
C ARG A 131 5.74 13.27 -15.90
N GLU A 132 5.44 12.52 -16.94
CA GLU A 132 4.07 12.05 -17.22
C GLU A 132 3.81 10.63 -16.69
N LYS A 133 4.87 9.94 -16.25
CA LYS A 133 4.79 8.54 -15.77
C LYS A 133 4.62 8.46 -14.26
N ILE A 134 5.20 9.41 -13.52
CA ILE A 134 5.13 9.48 -12.06
C ILE A 134 4.44 10.78 -11.67
N VAL A 135 3.16 10.68 -11.36
CA VAL A 135 2.33 11.81 -10.93
C VAL A 135 2.05 11.68 -9.42
N PRO A 136 2.56 12.60 -8.57
CA PRO A 136 2.25 12.60 -7.15
C PRO A 136 0.76 12.80 -6.90
N MET A 137 0.17 11.95 -6.07
CA MET A 137 -1.21 12.10 -5.62
C MET A 137 -1.24 12.42 -4.13
N LEU A 138 -2.09 13.39 -3.75
CA LEU A 138 -2.36 13.69 -2.36
C LEU A 138 -3.38 12.69 -1.80
N TRP A 139 -3.04 12.05 -0.69
CA TRP A 139 -3.94 11.19 0.07
C TRP A 139 -3.98 11.67 1.52
N THR A 140 -5.18 11.80 2.06
CA THR A 140 -5.42 12.16 3.45
C THR A 140 -6.04 10.98 4.18
N TYR A 141 -5.50 10.66 5.35
CA TYR A 141 -6.09 9.67 6.26
C TYR A 141 -6.63 10.41 7.48
N ASP A 142 -7.87 10.09 7.85
CA ASP A 142 -8.44 10.50 9.14
C ASP A 142 -8.28 9.34 10.13
N SER A 143 -7.91 9.66 11.35
CA SER A 143 -7.84 8.71 12.45
C SER A 143 -8.92 9.07 13.47
N THR A 144 -10.07 8.39 13.39
CA THR A 144 -11.14 8.54 14.38
C THR A 144 -10.75 7.83 15.68
N ALA A 145 -10.14 8.55 16.62
CA ALA A 145 -9.95 8.04 17.98
C ALA A 145 -11.26 8.20 18.77
N ARG A 146 -12.03 7.12 18.97
CA ARG A 146 -13.07 7.11 20.00
C ARG A 146 -12.42 7.22 21.37
N ARG A 147 -12.43 8.44 21.92
CA ARG A 147 -12.03 8.74 23.30
C ARG A 147 -13.12 8.17 24.22
N ASN A 148 -12.99 6.91 24.64
CA ASN A 148 -13.80 6.39 25.73
C ASN A 148 -13.45 7.18 26.99
N ARG A 149 -14.25 8.19 27.34
CA ARG A 149 -14.24 8.78 28.68
C ARG A 149 -14.82 7.73 29.61
N LEU A 150 -13.96 7.06 30.36
CA LEU A 150 -14.37 6.33 31.55
C LEU A 150 -14.76 7.40 32.58
N GLY A 151 -16.05 7.45 32.90
CA GLY A 151 -16.58 8.11 34.09
C GLY A 151 -16.58 7.16 35.27
#